data_AF-A0A2G0E5S1-F1
#
_entry.id   AF-A0A2G0E5S1-F1
#
_cell.length_a   1.000
_cell.length_b   1.000
_cell.length_c   1.000
_cell.angle_alpha   90.00
_cell.angle_beta   90.00
_cell.angle_gamma   90.00
#
_symmetry.space_group_name_H-M   'P 1'
#
loop_
_entity.id
_entity.type
_entity.pdbx_description
1 polymer ?
#
loop_
_entity_poly.entity_id
_entity_poly.type
_entity_poly.pdbx_seq_one_letter_code
_entity_poly.pdbx_strand_id
1 'polypeptide(L)'
;MPTLASNCAPWTPLAVMYKENGQAEGKTEHFYRQAAFFITDPQLVIDSPVPYFIAGLADTLAKWYESELILEQDFLQDESFLKLAQDTAKICKEEILNHSAKAIQDMAQRKLTSEFKQLSEIIFAV
;
A
#
# COMPACT_ATOMS: atom_id res chain seq x y z
N MET A 1 4.91 -13.75 0.98
CA MET A 1 3.71 -14.12 0.22
C MET A 1 2.50 -13.57 0.94
N PRO A 2 2.06 -12.33 0.66
CA PRO A 2 0.83 -11.83 1.25
C PRO A 2 -0.37 -12.63 0.72
N THR A 3 -1.30 -12.93 1.60
CA THR A 3 -2.57 -13.61 1.27
C THR A 3 -3.76 -12.66 1.20
N LEU A 4 -3.53 -11.38 1.49
CA LEU A 4 -4.51 -10.31 1.48
C LEU A 4 -3.80 -8.98 1.22
N ALA A 5 -4.48 -8.05 0.56
CA ALA A 5 -3.96 -6.73 0.22
C ALA A 5 -4.54 -5.68 1.17
N SER A 6 -3.99 -5.58 2.38
CA SER A 6 -4.50 -4.65 3.42
C SER A 6 -3.58 -3.52 3.80
N ASN A 7 -2.33 -3.57 3.39
CA ASN A 7 -1.29 -2.58 3.64
C ASN A 7 -0.06 -2.91 2.80
N CYS A 8 0.89 -1.98 2.85
CA CYS A 8 2.18 -2.02 2.15
C CYS A 8 3.31 -2.79 2.86
N ALA A 9 3.09 -3.27 4.08
CA ALA A 9 4.13 -3.89 4.92
C ALA A 9 4.92 -5.06 4.26
N PRO A 10 4.35 -5.88 3.35
CA PRO A 10 5.05 -7.04 2.81
C PRO A 10 6.38 -6.77 2.08
N TRP A 11 6.63 -5.56 1.58
CA TRP A 11 7.89 -5.20 0.90
C TRP A 11 8.77 -4.25 1.70
N THR A 12 8.18 -3.46 2.61
CA THR A 12 8.90 -2.43 3.38
C THR A 12 9.96 -3.05 4.30
N PRO A 13 11.19 -2.50 4.35
CA PRO A 13 12.24 -2.96 5.27
C PRO A 13 12.00 -2.44 6.70
N LEU A 14 10.80 -2.65 7.25
CA LEU A 14 10.37 -2.18 8.56
C LEU A 14 9.42 -3.19 9.22
N ALA A 15 9.49 -3.32 10.55
CA ALA A 15 8.43 -3.94 11.34
C ALA A 15 7.89 -2.96 12.38
N VAL A 16 6.56 -2.85 12.50
CA VAL A 16 5.90 -2.11 13.58
C VAL A 16 5.70 -3.04 14.77
N MET A 17 6.14 -2.61 15.94
CA MET A 17 6.13 -3.40 17.17
C MET A 17 4.98 -2.94 18.08
N TYR A 18 4.30 -3.91 18.65
CA TYR A 18 3.16 -3.70 19.54
C TYR A 18 3.37 -4.47 20.85
N LYS A 19 2.90 -3.88 21.95
CA LYS A 19 2.74 -4.57 23.23
C LYS A 19 1.63 -5.62 23.14
N GLU A 20 1.59 -6.56 24.08
CA GLU A 20 0.53 -7.58 24.16
C GLU A 20 -0.88 -6.99 24.22
N ASN A 21 -1.03 -5.78 24.76
CA ASN A 21 -2.31 -5.07 24.82
C ASN A 21 -2.68 -4.34 23.52
N GLY A 22 -1.90 -4.49 22.44
CA GLY A 22 -2.12 -3.87 21.14
C GLY A 22 -1.67 -2.41 21.03
N GLN A 23 -1.07 -1.82 22.07
CA GLN A 23 -0.50 -0.47 21.98
C GLN A 23 0.79 -0.49 21.16
N ALA A 24 0.98 0.53 20.32
CA ALA A 24 2.23 0.74 19.62
C ALA A 24 3.38 0.90 20.63
N GLU A 25 4.47 0.17 20.39
CA GLU A 25 5.68 0.21 21.22
C GLU A 25 6.85 0.88 20.49
N GLY A 26 6.91 0.71 19.17
CA GLY A 26 7.96 1.28 18.34
C GLY A 26 8.01 0.61 16.97
N LYS A 27 9.17 0.71 16.32
CA LYS A 27 9.42 0.13 15.01
C LYS A 27 10.88 -0.29 14.88
N THR A 28 11.18 -1.31 14.08
CA THR A 28 12.56 -1.70 13.71
C THR A 28 12.78 -1.51 12.23
N GLU A 29 13.86 -0.82 11.86
CA GLU A 29 14.23 -0.52 10.48
C GLU A 29 15.37 -1.42 10.00
N HIS A 30 15.24 -1.94 8.78
CA HIS A 30 16.13 -2.92 8.17
C HIS A 30 16.73 -2.37 6.86
N PHE A 31 17.31 -1.17 6.93
CA PHE A 31 17.78 -0.40 5.77
C PHE A 31 18.69 -1.15 4.79
N TYR A 32 19.46 -2.12 5.28
CA TYR A 32 20.39 -2.89 4.44
C TYR A 32 19.75 -4.11 3.75
N ARG A 33 18.49 -4.43 4.05
CA ARG A 33 17.83 -5.63 3.53
C ARG A 33 16.31 -5.49 3.47
N GLN A 34 15.80 -5.33 2.26
CA GLN A 34 14.38 -5.50 1.93
C GLN A 34 14.01 -6.98 1.70
N ALA A 35 12.72 -7.26 1.50
CA ALA A 35 12.26 -8.58 1.09
C ALA A 35 12.99 -9.03 -0.19
N ALA A 36 13.62 -10.21 -0.15
CA ALA A 36 14.35 -10.74 -1.31
C ALA A 36 13.42 -11.14 -2.45
N PHE A 37 12.22 -11.60 -2.09
CA PHE A 37 11.16 -11.98 -3.03
C PHE A 37 9.82 -11.52 -2.48
N PHE A 38 8.98 -11.04 -3.39
CA PHE A 38 7.58 -10.78 -3.16
C PHE A 38 6.77 -11.48 -4.22
N ILE A 39 5.89 -12.36 -3.77
CA ILE A 39 5.06 -13.20 -4.62
C ILE A 39 3.65 -13.10 -4.04
N THR A 40 2.72 -12.62 -4.85
CA THR A 40 1.30 -12.56 -4.55
C THR A 40 0.54 -13.29 -5.65
N ASP A 41 -0.55 -13.96 -5.28
CA ASP A 41 -1.48 -14.59 -6.21
C ASP A 41 -2.84 -13.90 -6.06
N PRO A 42 -3.34 -13.20 -7.08
CA PRO A 42 -4.64 -12.52 -7.00
C PRO A 42 -5.80 -13.50 -6.76
N GLN A 43 -5.65 -14.79 -7.11
CA GLN A 43 -6.63 -15.82 -6.77
C GLN A 43 -6.70 -16.10 -5.26
N LEU A 44 -5.60 -15.85 -4.54
CA LEU A 44 -5.54 -16.00 -3.09
C LEU A 44 -6.04 -14.71 -2.41
N VAL A 45 -5.63 -13.54 -2.92
CA VAL A 45 -6.05 -12.24 -2.37
C VAL A 45 -7.57 -12.04 -2.46
N ILE A 46 -8.21 -12.49 -3.55
CA ILE A 46 -9.64 -12.25 -3.78
C ILE A 46 -10.56 -12.96 -2.77
N ASP A 47 -10.07 -14.01 -2.11
CA ASP A 47 -10.82 -14.74 -1.09
C ASP A 47 -10.79 -14.06 0.29
N SER A 48 -9.94 -13.04 0.47
CA SER A 48 -9.86 -12.30 1.72
C SER A 48 -11.11 -11.46 2.00
N PRO A 49 -11.42 -11.12 3.26
CA PRO A 49 -12.54 -10.25 3.57
C PRO A 49 -12.38 -8.85 2.94
N VAL A 50 -13.41 -8.39 2.24
CA VAL A 50 -13.46 -7.07 1.57
C VAL A 50 -13.01 -5.89 2.46
N PRO A 51 -13.32 -5.83 3.77
CA PRO A 51 -12.84 -4.74 4.62
C PRO A 51 -11.32 -4.59 4.65
N TYR A 52 -10.56 -5.69 4.52
CA TYR A 52 -9.10 -5.62 4.47
C TYR A 52 -8.60 -5.00 3.18
N PHE A 53 -9.23 -5.30 2.04
CA PHE A 53 -8.90 -4.65 0.78
C PHE A 53 -9.18 -3.15 0.81
N ILE A 54 -10.32 -2.75 1.38
CA ILE A 54 -10.64 -1.33 1.61
C ILE A 54 -9.58 -0.68 2.50
N ALA A 55 -9.13 -1.36 3.56
CA ALA A 55 -8.05 -0.86 4.41
C ALA A 55 -6.74 -0.65 3.64
N GLY A 56 -6.39 -1.56 2.72
CA GLY A 56 -5.20 -1.42 1.88
C GLY A 56 -5.30 -0.24 0.90
N LEU A 57 -6.47 -0.03 0.30
CA LEU A 57 -6.72 1.15 -0.54
C LEU A 57 -6.57 2.44 0.29
N ALA A 58 -7.10 2.47 1.51
CA ALA A 58 -6.99 3.63 2.40
C ALA A 58 -5.53 3.90 2.84
N ASP A 59 -4.78 2.85 3.22
CA ASP A 59 -3.35 2.91 3.56
C ASP A 59 -2.54 3.51 2.39
N THR A 60 -2.81 3.05 1.18
CA THR A 60 -2.12 3.53 -0.03
C THR A 60 -2.51 4.97 -0.38
N LEU A 61 -3.79 5.32 -0.25
CA LEU A 61 -4.28 6.66 -0.52
C LEU A 61 -3.65 7.70 0.42
N ALA A 62 -3.41 7.34 1.68
CA ALA A 62 -2.80 8.22 2.68
C ALA A 62 -1.42 8.72 2.24
N LYS A 63 -0.63 7.89 1.55
CA LYS A 63 0.74 8.22 1.16
C LYS A 63 0.87 9.43 0.26
N TRP A 64 -0.12 9.71 -0.59
CA TRP A 64 -0.12 10.95 -1.36
C TRP A 64 -0.21 12.16 -0.42
N TYR A 65 -1.17 12.15 0.51
CA TYR A 65 -1.37 13.27 1.42
C TYR A 65 -0.21 13.43 2.41
N GLU A 66 0.37 12.32 2.89
CA GLU A 66 1.57 12.35 3.72
C GLU A 66 2.78 12.91 2.95
N SER A 67 3.00 12.47 1.72
CA SER A 67 4.15 12.91 0.91
C SER A 67 4.04 14.37 0.49
N GLU A 68 2.86 14.88 0.12
CA GLU A 68 2.64 16.31 -0.15
C GLU A 68 3.08 17.16 1.04
N LEU A 69 2.57 16.85 2.25
CA LEU A 69 2.90 17.61 3.46
C LEU A 69 4.39 17.49 3.84
N ILE A 70 4.99 16.32 3.67
CA ILE A 70 6.42 16.13 3.95
C ILE A 70 7.26 16.99 3.00
N LEU A 71 6.92 17.03 1.72
CA LEU A 71 7.72 17.71 0.69
C LEU A 71 7.44 19.21 0.55
N GLU A 72 6.46 19.74 1.27
CA GLU A 72 6.34 21.20 1.45
C GLU A 72 7.54 21.80 2.21
N GLN A 73 8.28 21.00 2.98
CA GLN A 73 9.45 21.46 3.73
C GLN A 73 10.59 21.91 2.81
N ASP A 74 11.04 23.16 2.96
CA ASP A 74 12.05 23.82 2.11
C ASP A 74 13.30 22.95 1.84
N PHE A 75 13.79 22.23 2.85
CA PHE A 75 15.01 21.42 2.73
C PHE A 75 14.83 20.09 1.98
N LEU A 76 13.60 19.70 1.63
CA LEU A 76 13.28 18.49 0.87
C LEU A 76 12.84 18.78 -0.57
N GLN A 77 12.59 20.05 -0.91
CA GLN A 77 12.00 20.44 -2.19
C GLN A 77 12.90 20.17 -3.39
N ASP A 78 14.20 19.96 -3.22
CA ASP A 78 15.14 19.67 -4.32
C ASP A 78 15.57 18.19 -4.40
N GLU A 79 15.06 17.35 -3.52
CA GLU A 79 15.42 15.93 -3.45
C GLU A 79 14.73 15.11 -4.54
N SER A 80 15.49 14.75 -5.59
CA SER A 80 14.95 14.10 -6.79
C SER A 80 14.32 12.73 -6.51
N PHE A 81 14.90 11.94 -5.59
CA PHE A 81 14.33 10.64 -5.21
C PHE A 81 13.00 10.78 -4.47
N LEU A 82 12.83 11.84 -3.67
CA LEU A 82 11.58 12.09 -2.98
C LEU A 82 10.48 12.55 -3.93
N LYS A 83 10.81 13.38 -4.94
CA LYS A 83 9.88 13.73 -6.02
C LYS A 83 9.39 12.50 -6.80
N LEU A 84 10.30 11.58 -7.13
CA LEU A 84 9.91 10.32 -7.79
C LEU A 84 8.94 9.49 -6.92
N ALA A 85 9.19 9.42 -5.61
CA ALA A 85 8.29 8.74 -4.67
C ALA A 85 6.91 9.42 -4.60
N GLN A 86 6.88 10.76 -4.57
CA GLN A 86 5.65 11.56 -4.60
C GLN A 86 4.84 11.35 -5.89
N ASP A 87 5.50 11.34 -7.05
CA ASP A 87 4.85 11.05 -8.34
C ASP A 87 4.25 9.63 -8.35
N THR A 88 4.94 8.66 -7.75
CA THR A 88 4.43 7.30 -7.60
C THR A 88 3.18 7.26 -6.69
N ALA A 89 3.20 7.99 -5.57
CA ALA A 89 2.04 8.12 -4.68
C ALA A 89 0.86 8.82 -5.38
N LYS A 90 1.14 9.79 -6.26
CA LYS A 90 0.12 10.48 -7.07
C LYS A 90 -0.59 9.53 -8.02
N ILE A 91 0.17 8.71 -8.74
CA ILE A 91 -0.37 7.67 -9.63
C ILE A 91 -1.29 6.74 -8.85
N CYS A 92 -0.84 6.27 -7.67
CA CYS A 92 -1.64 5.39 -6.82
C CYS A 92 -2.96 6.03 -6.40
N LYS A 93 -2.93 7.30 -5.96
CA LYS A 93 -4.15 8.07 -5.65
C LYS A 93 -5.10 8.13 -6.85
N GLU A 94 -4.60 8.48 -8.03
CA GLU A 94 -5.41 8.63 -9.25
C GLU A 94 -6.08 7.29 -9.63
N GLU A 95 -5.32 6.19 -9.63
CA GLU A 95 -5.85 4.86 -9.89
C GLU A 95 -6.92 4.44 -8.88
N ILE A 96 -6.68 4.68 -7.59
CA ILE A 96 -7.65 4.37 -6.53
C ILE A 96 -8.92 5.20 -6.70
N LEU A 97 -8.82 6.51 -6.97
CA LEU A 97 -10.00 7.37 -7.15
C LEU A 97 -10.82 6.98 -8.39
N ASN A 98 -10.16 6.54 -9.46
CA ASN A 98 -10.83 6.16 -10.70
C ASN A 98 -11.45 4.76 -10.66
N HIS A 99 -10.82 3.80 -9.97
CA HIS A 99 -11.15 2.38 -10.11
C HIS A 99 -11.61 1.68 -8.83
N SER A 100 -11.49 2.28 -7.64
CA SER A 100 -11.77 1.61 -6.36
C SER A 100 -13.19 1.06 -6.25
N ALA A 101 -14.21 1.81 -6.64
CA ALA A 101 -15.60 1.36 -6.57
C ALA A 101 -15.81 0.04 -7.35
N LYS A 102 -15.20 -0.06 -8.54
CA LYS A 102 -15.26 -1.24 -9.39
C LYS A 102 -14.47 -2.40 -8.80
N ALA A 103 -13.23 -2.15 -8.37
CA ALA A 103 -12.37 -3.17 -7.77
C ALA A 103 -12.98 -3.77 -6.47
N ILE A 104 -13.58 -2.94 -5.62
CA ILE A 104 -14.26 -3.38 -4.39
C ILE A 104 -15.47 -4.27 -4.76
N GLN A 105 -16.26 -3.87 -5.76
CA GLN A 105 -17.37 -4.68 -6.23
C GLN A 105 -16.90 -6.01 -6.84
N ASP A 106 -15.81 -5.98 -7.61
CA ASP A 106 -15.24 -7.17 -8.23
C ASP A 106 -14.72 -8.15 -7.18
N MET A 107 -14.06 -7.67 -6.13
CA MET A 107 -13.67 -8.50 -4.99
C MET A 107 -14.88 -9.10 -4.27
N ALA A 108 -15.91 -8.28 -3.98
CA ALA A 108 -17.14 -8.75 -3.34
C ALA A 108 -17.86 -9.84 -4.16
N GLN A 109 -17.71 -9.80 -5.48
CA GLN A 109 -18.26 -10.79 -6.42
C GLN A 109 -17.27 -11.91 -6.78
N ARG A 110 -16.06 -11.90 -6.21
CA ARG A 110 -14.95 -12.80 -6.54
C ARG A 110 -14.61 -12.86 -8.03
N LYS A 111 -14.58 -11.71 -8.69
CA LYS A 111 -14.19 -11.57 -10.11
C LYS A 111 -12.77 -11.01 -10.24
N LEU A 112 -11.91 -11.77 -10.90
CA LEU A 112 -10.51 -11.37 -11.16
C LEU A 112 -10.38 -10.44 -12.37
N THR A 113 -11.04 -9.29 -12.30
CA THR A 113 -10.99 -8.23 -13.32
C THR A 113 -9.63 -7.51 -13.31
N SER A 114 -9.40 -6.69 -14.33
CA SER A 114 -8.23 -5.79 -14.42
C SER A 114 -8.14 -4.87 -13.20
N GLU A 115 -9.25 -4.24 -12.84
CA GLU A 115 -9.33 -3.23 -11.78
C GLU A 115 -9.01 -3.83 -10.41
N PHE A 116 -9.52 -5.04 -10.14
CA PHE A 116 -9.17 -5.76 -8.93
C PHE A 116 -7.66 -6.09 -8.87
N LYS A 117 -7.08 -6.60 -9.96
CA LYS A 117 -5.65 -6.95 -10.02
C LYS A 117 -4.76 -5.73 -9.85
N GLN A 118 -5.03 -4.68 -10.63
CA GLN A 118 -4.25 -3.44 -10.61
C GLN A 118 -4.28 -2.78 -9.23
N LEU A 119 -5.46 -2.64 -8.61
CA LEU A 119 -5.52 -2.05 -7.28
C LEU A 119 -4.93 -2.96 -6.19
N SER A 120 -5.01 -4.28 -6.34
CA SER A 120 -4.30 -5.20 -5.43
C SER A 120 -2.78 -5.04 -5.54
N GLU A 121 -2.24 -4.85 -6.74
CA GLU A 121 -0.82 -4.63 -6.98
C GLU A 121 -0.35 -3.29 -6.40
N ILE A 122 -1.13 -2.22 -6.61
CA ILE A 122 -0.83 -0.87 -6.12
C ILE A 122 -0.73 -0.82 -4.58
N ILE A 123 -1.56 -1.60 -3.86
CA ILE A 123 -1.48 -1.69 -2.39
C ILE A 123 -0.12 -2.17 -1.89
N PHE A 124 0.56 -3.01 -2.68
CA PHE A 124 1.88 -3.54 -2.32
C PHE A 124 3.05 -2.73 -2.88
N ALA A 125 2.81 -1.95 -3.94
CA ALA A 125 3.85 -1.29 -4.72
C ALA A 125 4.41 -0.02 -4.07
N VAL A 126 3.67 0.59 -3.15
CA VAL A 126 4.03 1.84 -2.46
C VAL A 126 3.88 1.63 -0.98
#